data_AF-A0A1W9IWN3-F1
#
_entry.id   AF-A0A1W9IWN3-F1
#
_cell.length_a   1.000
_cell.length_b   1.000
_cell.length_c   1.000
_cell.angle_alpha   90.00
_cell.angle_beta   90.00
_cell.angle_gamma   90.00
#
_symmetry.space_group_name_H-M   'P 1'
#
loop_
_entity.id
_entity.type
_entity.pdbx_description
1 polymer ?
#
loop_
_entity_poly.entity_id
_entity_poly.type
_entity_poly.pdbx_seq_one_letter_code
_entity_poly.pdbx_strand_id
1 'polypeptide(L)'
;MSAQSIQESAETLLHRRGRVSTLCLSVMFVGAFSVSLMAGPADAGDRKQDRDDHDKKHSLVMRPYSDHSLRYMVMQLQQEVEKLRREIAARPASTGTGTSTGPSLADFNTLKGRVDAAETTLGQHTTSLSNPVLALKDYVKIETTAQNGMLGPHIIFSGANVHIRNGANATTTTNSLGNLVLGYNETAQGVARDGSHNLVSGQGNSFRSFGGLVFGTDNVISGQFATVLGGGQNRAVAPYSTVIGSMQNVSDSNYEITPMPQSGGGSTGGGGF
;
A
#
# COMPACT_ATOMS: atom_id res chain seq x y z
N MET A 1 -35.06 -42.71 24.66
CA MET A 1 -34.91 -42.39 26.11
C MET A 1 -33.43 -42.57 26.42
N SER A 2 -32.65 -41.56 26.85
CA SER A 2 -32.91 -40.39 27.72
C SER A 2 -33.13 -40.75 29.19
N ALA A 3 -32.63 -39.87 30.09
CA ALA A 3 -32.29 -40.10 31.52
C ALA A 3 -31.09 -41.05 31.71
N GLN A 4 -30.13 -40.86 32.62
CA GLN A 4 -29.76 -39.77 33.57
C GLN A 4 -28.22 -39.93 33.78
N SER A 5 -27.33 -38.94 33.96
CA SER A 5 -27.37 -37.55 34.43
C SER A 5 -27.59 -37.35 35.93
N ILE A 6 -26.58 -36.77 36.59
CA ILE A 6 -26.52 -36.24 37.98
C ILE A 6 -26.39 -37.30 39.11
N GLN A 7 -25.17 -37.39 39.65
CA GLN A 7 -24.72 -37.62 41.05
C GLN A 7 -23.22 -37.94 40.94
N GLU A 8 -22.26 -37.08 41.27
CA GLU A 8 -22.15 -36.13 42.41
C GLU A 8 -22.30 -36.80 43.78
N SER A 9 -21.26 -37.57 44.14
CA SER A 9 -20.64 -37.59 45.47
C SER A 9 -19.19 -38.03 45.26
N ALA A 10 -18.17 -37.18 45.44
CA ALA A 10 -17.73 -36.48 46.65
C ALA A 10 -16.84 -37.35 47.57
N GLU A 11 -15.65 -36.82 47.85
CA GLU A 11 -14.73 -37.12 48.97
C GLU A 11 -14.19 -38.55 49.19
N THR A 12 -12.95 -38.76 48.74
CA THR A 12 -11.89 -39.53 49.44
C THR A 12 -10.53 -39.17 48.80
N LEU A 13 -10.12 -37.90 48.80
CA LEU A 13 -9.68 -37.11 49.96
C LEU A 13 -8.38 -37.68 50.60
N LEU A 14 -7.24 -37.20 50.04
CA LEU A 14 -5.88 -37.15 50.62
C LEU A 14 -5.21 -38.45 51.13
N HIS A 15 -4.32 -39.02 50.30
CA HIS A 15 -3.01 -39.48 50.80
C HIS A 15 -1.78 -39.12 49.93
N ARG A 16 -1.63 -37.81 49.73
CA ARG A 16 -0.37 -37.04 49.78
C ARG A 16 0.97 -37.84 49.86
N ARG A 17 1.60 -38.13 48.71
CA ARG A 17 3.00 -37.76 48.37
C ARG A 17 3.41 -38.36 47.01
N GLY A 18 3.90 -37.52 46.10
CA GLY A 18 4.22 -37.93 44.74
C GLY A 18 5.63 -38.51 44.55
N ARG A 19 5.90 -38.97 43.33
CA ARG A 19 7.26 -39.13 42.79
C ARG A 19 7.22 -39.03 41.27
N VAL A 20 8.19 -38.32 40.69
CA VAL A 20 8.45 -38.35 39.24
C VAL A 20 9.10 -39.68 38.88
N SER A 21 8.72 -40.25 37.74
CA SER A 21 9.40 -41.37 37.07
C SER A 21 9.59 -40.95 35.61
N THR A 22 10.77 -40.99 34.97
CA THR A 22 11.56 -42.17 34.52
C THR A 22 10.74 -43.19 33.71
N LEU A 23 11.22 -43.77 32.60
CA LEU A 23 12.54 -43.79 31.93
C LEU A 23 12.29 -43.53 30.39
N CYS A 24 13.19 -43.51 29.40
CA CYS A 24 14.59 -43.92 29.25
C CYS A 24 15.27 -43.26 28.02
N LEU A 25 16.50 -43.71 27.71
CA LEU A 25 17.17 -43.71 26.41
C LEU A 25 17.75 -42.40 25.84
N SER A 26 18.87 -41.99 26.44
CA SER A 26 20.02 -41.48 25.68
C SER A 26 21.25 -42.35 26.00
N VAL A 27 22.17 -42.51 25.04
CA VAL A 27 23.45 -43.20 25.23
C VAL A 27 24.55 -42.33 24.63
N MET A 28 25.48 -41.86 25.47
CA MET A 28 26.70 -41.20 25.03
C MET A 28 27.82 -42.22 24.81
N PHE A 29 28.81 -41.84 24.00
CA PHE A 29 30.17 -42.34 24.14
C PHE A 29 31.11 -41.15 24.37
N VAL A 30 32.13 -41.33 25.21
CA VAL A 30 32.97 -40.24 25.74
C VAL A 30 34.44 -40.50 25.39
N GLY A 31 35.15 -39.44 25.00
CA GLY A 31 36.60 -39.42 24.85
C GLY A 31 37.09 -37.97 24.89
N ALA A 32 38.10 -37.68 25.70
CA ALA A 32 38.54 -36.31 25.97
C ALA A 32 40.07 -36.20 25.95
N PHE A 33 40.58 -35.06 25.44
CA PHE A 33 41.92 -34.57 25.75
C PHE A 33 42.00 -33.06 25.50
N SER A 34 42.77 -32.34 26.33
CA SER A 34 42.87 -30.87 26.29
C SER A 34 44.30 -30.40 26.48
N VAL A 35 44.79 -29.54 25.58
CA VAL A 35 46.00 -28.70 25.78
C VAL A 35 45.75 -27.35 25.10
N SER A 36 46.14 -26.25 25.75
CA SER A 36 46.07 -24.88 25.21
C SER A 36 47.45 -24.24 25.19
N LEU A 37 47.84 -23.52 24.13
CA LEU A 37 49.00 -22.62 24.20
C LEU A 37 49.00 -21.46 23.18
N MET A 38 48.80 -20.24 23.71
CA MET A 38 49.31 -18.94 23.24
C MET A 38 48.91 -18.39 21.85
N ALA A 39 49.22 -17.10 21.65
CA ALA A 39 48.76 -16.25 20.54
C ALA A 39 49.88 -15.33 20.01
N GLY A 40 49.74 -14.83 18.78
CA GLY A 40 50.63 -13.84 18.16
C GLY A 40 50.30 -13.58 16.68
N PRO A 41 50.20 -12.32 16.20
CA PRO A 41 49.81 -12.01 14.81
C PRO A 41 50.95 -11.43 13.93
N ALA A 42 51.01 -11.90 12.68
CA ALA A 42 51.66 -11.31 11.49
C ALA A 42 51.08 -12.05 10.24
N ASP A 43 51.23 -11.65 8.97
CA ASP A 43 52.12 -10.66 8.34
C ASP A 43 51.43 -10.03 7.11
N ALA A 44 51.96 -8.91 6.58
CA ALA A 44 51.36 -8.14 5.49
C ALA A 44 52.07 -8.34 4.13
N GLY A 45 51.47 -9.13 3.24
CA GLY A 45 51.99 -9.37 1.89
C GLY A 45 51.67 -8.23 0.89
N ASP A 46 52.52 -7.21 0.80
CA ASP A 46 52.42 -6.17 -0.24
C ASP A 46 52.70 -6.74 -1.65
N ARG A 47 51.82 -6.42 -2.60
CA ARG A 47 52.02 -6.61 -4.05
C ARG A 47 51.34 -5.48 -4.83
N LYS A 48 52.13 -4.45 -5.13
CA LYS A 48 51.80 -3.45 -6.15
C LYS A 48 51.90 -4.06 -7.56
N GLN A 49 51.18 -3.44 -8.50
CA GLN A 49 51.40 -3.53 -9.97
C GLN A 49 51.11 -4.92 -10.61
N ASP A 50 50.33 -5.07 -11.69
CA ASP A 50 49.75 -4.12 -12.64
C ASP A 50 48.39 -4.61 -13.19
N ARG A 51 47.45 -3.67 -13.39
CA ARG A 51 46.76 -3.45 -14.69
C ARG A 51 45.74 -2.31 -14.63
N ASP A 52 46.00 -1.24 -15.36
CA ASP A 52 44.97 -0.33 -15.85
C ASP A 52 44.19 -1.02 -16.98
N ASP A 53 43.01 -1.57 -16.68
CA ASP A 53 42.01 -1.83 -17.72
C ASP A 53 40.57 -1.79 -17.14
N HIS A 54 39.63 -1.51 -18.03
CA HIS A 54 38.18 -1.56 -17.84
C HIS A 54 37.56 -0.42 -17.02
N ASP A 55 37.69 0.78 -17.58
CA ASP A 55 36.72 1.88 -17.43
C ASP A 55 35.35 1.51 -18.07
N LYS A 56 34.76 0.40 -17.57
CA LYS A 56 33.58 -0.29 -18.14
C LYS A 56 32.64 -0.77 -17.04
N LYS A 57 32.04 0.21 -16.35
CA LYS A 57 30.69 0.11 -15.76
C LYS A 57 30.47 -1.08 -14.81
N HIS A 58 31.03 -1.01 -13.61
CA HIS A 58 30.55 -1.82 -12.46
C HIS A 58 29.17 -1.35 -11.95
N SER A 59 28.16 -1.29 -12.84
CA SER A 59 26.76 -1.09 -12.50
C SER A 59 26.09 -2.44 -12.24
N LEU A 60 26.49 -3.13 -11.17
CA LEU A 60 25.99 -4.45 -10.79
C LEU A 60 24.61 -4.38 -10.06
N VAL A 61 23.78 -3.42 -10.48
CA VAL A 61 22.42 -3.18 -9.93
C VAL A 61 21.39 -3.87 -10.83
N MET A 62 21.28 -5.20 -10.72
CA MET A 62 20.18 -5.95 -11.34
C MET A 62 18.86 -5.71 -10.60
N ARG A 63 17.98 -4.86 -11.14
CA ARG A 63 16.50 -4.99 -11.05
C ARG A 63 15.82 -4.28 -12.23
N PRO A 64 14.68 -4.78 -12.78
CA PRO A 64 14.15 -6.14 -12.71
C PRO A 64 13.86 -6.76 -14.10
N TYR A 65 14.07 -8.07 -14.26
CA TYR A 65 13.46 -8.83 -15.35
C TYR A 65 11.94 -8.98 -15.09
N SER A 66 11.09 -8.55 -16.03
CA SER A 66 9.70 -9.05 -16.18
C SER A 66 8.98 -8.58 -17.45
N ASP A 67 9.29 -7.39 -17.97
CA ASP A 67 8.60 -6.81 -19.15
C ASP A 67 9.34 -7.07 -20.48
N HIS A 68 10.67 -6.95 -20.48
CA HIS A 68 11.49 -7.10 -21.71
C HIS A 68 11.36 -8.48 -22.39
N SER A 69 11.14 -9.57 -21.66
CA SER A 69 10.94 -10.90 -22.24
C SER A 69 9.64 -10.99 -23.06
N LEU A 70 8.53 -10.42 -22.56
CA LEU A 70 7.28 -10.36 -23.31
C LEU A 70 7.42 -9.49 -24.56
N ARG A 71 7.98 -8.28 -24.42
CA ARG A 71 8.17 -7.37 -25.56
C ARG A 71 9.04 -7.99 -26.66
N TYR A 72 10.13 -8.66 -26.28
CA TYR A 72 11.00 -9.35 -27.24
C TYR A 72 10.28 -10.52 -27.93
N MET A 73 9.50 -11.31 -27.18
CA MET A 73 8.74 -12.44 -27.72
C MET A 73 7.62 -11.98 -28.67
N VAL A 74 6.94 -10.88 -28.37
CA VAL A 74 5.93 -10.26 -29.27
C VAL A 74 6.58 -9.78 -30.58
N MET A 75 7.74 -9.11 -30.52
CA MET A 75 8.47 -8.69 -31.74
C MET A 75 8.90 -9.88 -32.60
N GLN A 76 9.37 -10.97 -31.98
CA GLN A 76 9.72 -12.19 -32.72
C GLN A 76 8.50 -12.84 -33.41
N LEU A 77 7.37 -12.92 -32.72
CA LEU A 77 6.12 -13.44 -33.32
C LEU A 77 5.63 -12.55 -34.48
N GLN A 78 5.73 -11.23 -34.35
CA GLN A 78 5.40 -10.29 -35.42
C GLN A 78 6.29 -10.46 -36.66
N GLN A 79 7.60 -10.69 -36.48
CA GLN A 79 8.52 -10.98 -37.59
C GLN A 79 8.20 -12.30 -38.30
N GLU A 80 7.83 -13.35 -37.56
CA GLU A 80 7.50 -14.65 -38.15
C GLU A 80 6.16 -14.61 -38.92
N VAL A 81 5.17 -13.85 -38.45
CA VAL A 81 3.91 -13.61 -39.19
C VAL A 81 4.16 -12.84 -40.49
N GLU A 82 4.97 -11.77 -40.47
CA GLU A 82 5.32 -11.02 -41.68
C GLU A 82 6.28 -11.76 -42.63
N LYS A 83 6.91 -12.84 -42.17
CA LYS A 83 7.64 -13.80 -43.03
C LYS A 83 6.65 -14.76 -43.70
N LEU A 84 5.75 -15.39 -42.94
CA LEU A 84 4.72 -16.30 -43.46
C LEU A 84 3.79 -15.61 -44.47
N ARG A 85 3.43 -14.33 -44.24
CA ARG A 85 2.69 -13.50 -45.22
C ARG A 85 3.41 -13.38 -46.56
N ARG A 86 4.74 -13.25 -46.57
CA ARG A 86 5.56 -13.16 -47.79
C ARG A 86 5.71 -14.52 -48.49
N GLU A 87 5.90 -15.61 -47.75
CA GLU A 87 5.93 -16.97 -48.32
C GLU A 87 4.59 -17.34 -48.98
N ILE A 88 3.47 -16.95 -48.35
CA ILE A 88 2.12 -17.08 -48.90
C ILE A 88 1.95 -16.28 -50.20
N ALA A 89 2.37 -15.00 -50.21
CA ALA A 89 2.27 -14.13 -51.38
C ALA A 89 3.18 -14.57 -52.55
N ALA A 90 4.25 -15.31 -52.27
CA ALA A 90 5.19 -15.83 -53.27
C ALA A 90 4.75 -17.15 -53.91
N ARG A 91 3.67 -17.80 -53.44
CA ARG A 91 3.27 -19.12 -53.94
C ARG A 91 2.52 -18.99 -55.28
N PRO A 92 3.02 -19.58 -56.38
CA PRO A 92 2.45 -19.35 -57.72
C PRO A 92 1.03 -19.93 -57.87
N ALA A 93 0.20 -19.24 -58.65
CA ALA A 93 -1.18 -19.65 -58.91
C ALA A 93 -1.23 -20.93 -59.78
N SER A 94 -1.69 -22.03 -59.20
CA SER A 94 -1.76 -23.33 -59.88
C SER A 94 -2.99 -23.43 -60.79
N THR A 95 -2.84 -23.05 -62.06
CA THR A 95 -3.81 -23.38 -63.12
C THR A 95 -3.67 -24.85 -63.52
N GLY A 96 -4.56 -25.72 -63.07
CA GLY A 96 -4.56 -27.13 -63.49
C GLY A 96 -5.63 -27.98 -62.82
N THR A 97 -6.39 -28.71 -63.63
CA THR A 97 -7.40 -29.69 -63.19
C THR A 97 -6.78 -30.86 -62.45
N GLY A 98 -7.19 -31.11 -61.21
CA GLY A 98 -6.81 -32.28 -60.43
C GLY A 98 -7.71 -32.50 -59.23
N THR A 99 -8.11 -33.74 -58.97
CA THR A 99 -8.99 -34.10 -57.84
C THR A 99 -8.20 -34.37 -56.56
N SER A 100 -8.66 -33.77 -55.45
CA SER A 100 -8.28 -34.01 -54.04
C SER A 100 -7.02 -33.30 -53.48
N THR A 101 -6.98 -33.25 -52.14
CA THR A 101 -5.84 -32.99 -51.22
C THR A 101 -5.09 -31.65 -51.24
N GLY A 102 -5.64 -30.59 -51.83
CA GLY A 102 -5.27 -29.20 -51.48
C GLY A 102 -6.30 -28.55 -50.54
N PRO A 103 -5.91 -27.70 -49.57
CA PRO A 103 -6.86 -26.81 -48.90
C PRO A 103 -7.47 -25.87 -49.95
N SER A 104 -8.79 -25.70 -49.91
CA SER A 104 -9.48 -24.88 -50.90
C SER A 104 -9.14 -23.39 -50.75
N LEU A 105 -9.43 -22.60 -51.79
CA LEU A 105 -9.29 -21.14 -51.71
C LEU A 105 -10.17 -20.54 -50.59
N ALA A 106 -11.29 -21.20 -50.24
CA ALA A 106 -12.13 -20.82 -49.11
C ALA A 106 -11.46 -21.12 -47.76
N ASP A 107 -10.79 -22.25 -47.61
CA ASP A 107 -10.02 -22.60 -46.39
C ASP A 107 -8.86 -21.61 -46.19
N PHE A 108 -8.16 -21.26 -47.26
CA PHE A 108 -7.09 -20.27 -47.25
C PHE A 108 -7.60 -18.87 -46.84
N ASN A 109 -8.68 -18.39 -47.44
CA ASN A 109 -9.28 -17.10 -47.09
C ASN A 109 -9.81 -17.10 -45.64
N THR A 110 -10.37 -18.21 -45.17
CA THR A 110 -10.79 -18.41 -43.78
C THR A 110 -9.61 -18.35 -42.81
N LEU A 111 -8.47 -18.97 -43.17
CA LEU A 111 -7.24 -18.91 -42.38
C LEU A 111 -6.66 -17.49 -42.35
N LYS A 112 -6.65 -16.76 -43.47
CA LYS A 112 -6.22 -15.36 -43.51
C LYS A 112 -7.06 -14.49 -42.56
N GLY A 113 -8.40 -14.60 -42.62
CA GLY A 113 -9.28 -13.86 -41.72
C GLY A 113 -9.04 -14.16 -40.24
N ARG A 114 -8.69 -15.41 -39.90
CA ARG A 114 -8.29 -15.80 -38.53
C ARG A 114 -6.94 -15.18 -38.11
N VAL A 115 -5.99 -15.06 -39.03
CA VAL A 115 -4.68 -14.41 -38.77
C VAL A 115 -4.84 -12.90 -38.58
N ASP A 116 -5.56 -12.22 -39.47
CA ASP A 116 -5.80 -10.77 -39.37
C ASP A 116 -6.57 -10.42 -38.05
N ALA A 117 -7.50 -11.28 -37.62
CA ALA A 117 -8.20 -11.15 -36.34
C ALA A 117 -7.28 -11.42 -35.11
N ALA A 118 -6.36 -12.38 -35.21
CA ALA A 118 -5.39 -12.68 -34.16
C ALA A 118 -4.37 -11.54 -33.99
N GLU A 119 -3.89 -10.94 -35.09
CA GLU A 119 -3.06 -9.73 -35.06
C GLU A 119 -3.79 -8.55 -34.40
N THR A 120 -5.07 -8.36 -34.72
CA THR A 120 -5.90 -7.31 -34.10
C THR A 120 -6.00 -7.51 -32.58
N THR A 121 -6.27 -8.74 -32.14
CA THR A 121 -6.30 -9.12 -30.72
C THR A 121 -4.94 -8.91 -30.04
N LEU A 122 -3.82 -9.23 -30.72
CA LEU A 122 -2.47 -9.03 -30.19
C LEU A 122 -2.12 -7.54 -30.04
N GLY A 123 -2.57 -6.68 -30.96
CA GLY A 123 -2.45 -5.23 -30.85
C GLY A 123 -3.24 -4.65 -29.67
N GLN A 124 -4.45 -5.16 -29.43
CA GLN A 124 -5.26 -4.82 -28.25
C GLN A 124 -4.56 -5.26 -26.95
N HIS A 125 -4.08 -6.51 -26.88
CA HIS A 125 -3.33 -7.01 -25.72
C HIS A 125 -2.04 -6.22 -25.45
N THR A 126 -1.31 -5.83 -26.49
CA THR A 126 -0.09 -5.00 -26.38
C THR A 126 -0.42 -3.63 -25.77
N THR A 127 -1.54 -3.02 -26.18
CA THR A 127 -2.04 -1.76 -25.62
C THR A 127 -2.41 -1.92 -24.14
N SER A 128 -3.12 -2.98 -23.78
CA SER A 128 -3.50 -3.28 -22.39
C SER A 128 -2.29 -3.55 -21.47
N LEU A 129 -1.24 -4.19 -21.99
CA LEU A 129 0.02 -4.42 -21.25
C LEU A 129 0.85 -3.15 -21.06
N SER A 130 0.63 -2.11 -21.88
CA SER A 130 1.25 -0.78 -21.70
C SER A 130 0.50 0.12 -20.71
N ASN A 131 -0.53 -0.38 -20.03
CA ASN A 131 -1.31 0.39 -19.06
C ASN A 131 -0.50 0.69 -17.78
N PRO A 132 -0.26 1.96 -17.41
CA PRO A 132 0.55 2.31 -16.23
C PRO A 132 -0.05 1.83 -14.90
N VAL A 133 -1.35 1.49 -14.84
CA VAL A 133 -1.97 0.87 -13.66
C VAL A 133 -1.30 -0.47 -13.29
N LEU A 134 -0.72 -1.19 -14.27
CA LEU A 134 0.00 -2.44 -14.01
C LEU A 134 1.27 -2.25 -13.16
N ALA A 135 1.84 -1.04 -13.09
CA ALA A 135 2.96 -0.73 -12.22
C ALA A 135 2.55 -0.67 -10.73
N LEU A 136 1.25 -0.55 -10.41
CA LEU A 136 0.76 -0.55 -9.04
C LEU A 136 0.75 -1.96 -8.40
N LYS A 137 0.86 -3.04 -9.20
CA LYS A 137 0.76 -4.44 -8.76
C LYS A 137 1.71 -4.80 -7.59
N ASP A 138 2.89 -4.18 -7.56
CA ASP A 138 3.95 -4.47 -6.61
C ASP A 138 3.77 -3.68 -5.29
N TYR A 139 2.87 -2.69 -5.29
CA TYR A 139 2.68 -1.72 -4.20
C TYR A 139 1.26 -1.70 -3.62
N VAL A 140 0.23 -2.07 -4.39
CA VAL A 140 -1.18 -1.98 -3.99
C VAL A 140 -1.81 -3.37 -4.04
N LYS A 141 -2.40 -3.80 -2.91
CA LYS A 141 -3.15 -5.05 -2.78
C LYS A 141 -4.59 -4.76 -2.35
N ILE A 142 -5.51 -5.62 -2.77
CA ILE A 142 -6.89 -5.64 -2.31
C ILE A 142 -7.15 -6.98 -1.63
N GLU A 143 -7.39 -6.98 -0.32
CA GLU A 143 -7.71 -8.19 0.45
C GLU A 143 -9.19 -8.16 0.82
N THR A 144 -9.99 -9.04 0.21
CA THR A 144 -11.46 -9.06 0.34
C THR A 144 -11.95 -9.78 1.61
N THR A 145 -11.09 -10.60 2.21
CA THR A 145 -11.35 -11.30 3.48
C THR A 145 -11.19 -10.35 4.67
N ALA A 146 -11.79 -10.71 5.81
CA ALA A 146 -11.52 -10.01 7.06
C ALA A 146 -10.04 -10.16 7.47
N GLN A 147 -9.43 -9.07 7.93
CA GLN A 147 -8.02 -9.01 8.35
C GLN A 147 -7.94 -8.26 9.69
N ASN A 148 -7.16 -8.79 10.64
CA ASN A 148 -6.93 -8.17 11.97
C ASN A 148 -8.22 -7.78 12.74
N GLY A 149 -9.32 -8.51 12.53
CA GLY A 149 -10.62 -8.26 13.14
C GLY A 149 -11.51 -7.23 12.42
N MET A 150 -11.00 -6.59 11.36
CA MET A 150 -11.77 -5.68 10.50
C MET A 150 -12.36 -6.45 9.31
N LEU A 151 -13.58 -6.09 8.89
CA LEU A 151 -14.19 -6.64 7.67
C LEU A 151 -13.52 -6.04 6.42
N GLY A 152 -13.31 -6.87 5.40
CA GLY A 152 -12.83 -6.42 4.08
C GLY A 152 -13.92 -5.76 3.23
N PRO A 153 -13.57 -5.19 2.06
CA PRO A 153 -12.24 -5.24 1.43
C PRO A 153 -11.27 -4.18 1.96
N HIS A 154 -10.03 -4.59 2.20
CA HIS A 154 -8.91 -3.72 2.57
C HIS A 154 -8.11 -3.32 1.33
N ILE A 155 -7.73 -2.05 1.20
CA ILE A 155 -6.74 -1.59 0.21
C ILE A 155 -5.44 -1.33 0.97
N ILE A 156 -4.41 -2.11 0.66
CA ILE A 156 -3.13 -2.13 1.39
C ILE A 156 -2.02 -1.61 0.49
N PHE A 157 -1.36 -0.54 0.93
CA PHE A 157 -0.15 -0.02 0.31
C PHE A 157 1.08 -0.62 1.00
N SER A 158 2.00 -1.19 0.23
CA SER A 158 3.21 -1.87 0.72
C SER A 158 4.45 -1.38 -0.04
N GLY A 159 5.53 -1.04 0.66
CA GLY A 159 6.79 -0.67 0.04
C GLY A 159 6.81 0.68 -0.72
N ALA A 160 5.79 1.52 -0.54
CA ALA A 160 5.69 2.86 -1.14
C ALA A 160 5.04 3.87 -0.19
N ASN A 161 5.37 5.15 -0.38
CA ASN A 161 4.74 6.27 0.35
C ASN A 161 3.50 6.77 -0.40
N VAL A 162 2.44 7.10 0.32
CA VAL A 162 1.22 7.71 -0.25
C VAL A 162 1.31 9.24 -0.12
N HIS A 163 1.41 9.95 -1.25
CA HIS A 163 1.47 11.41 -1.29
C HIS A 163 0.15 12.00 -1.80
N ILE A 164 -0.67 12.52 -0.88
CA ILE A 164 -1.92 13.22 -1.21
C ILE A 164 -1.57 14.69 -1.47
N ARG A 165 -1.55 15.10 -2.75
CA ARG A 165 -1.16 16.45 -3.20
C ARG A 165 -2.30 17.15 -3.92
N ASN A 166 -2.36 18.47 -3.81
CA ASN A 166 -3.38 19.30 -4.43
C ASN A 166 -3.07 19.76 -5.88
N GLY A 167 -1.89 19.40 -6.40
CA GLY A 167 -1.42 19.77 -7.76
C GLY A 167 -0.79 21.15 -7.89
N ALA A 168 -0.93 22.06 -6.91
CA ALA A 168 -0.47 23.45 -7.00
C ALA A 168 1.04 23.66 -6.78
N ASN A 169 1.82 22.58 -6.74
CA ASN A 169 3.28 22.52 -6.51
C ASN A 169 3.86 23.13 -5.22
N ALA A 170 3.05 23.81 -4.39
CA ALA A 170 3.43 24.26 -3.05
C ALA A 170 2.38 23.82 -2.01
N THR A 171 2.83 23.50 -0.78
CA THR A 171 1.94 23.11 0.33
C THR A 171 1.04 24.25 0.80
N THR A 172 1.53 25.49 0.69
CA THR A 172 0.89 26.72 1.17
C THR A 172 -0.20 27.27 0.24
N THR A 173 -0.24 26.82 -1.01
CA THR A 173 -1.29 27.19 -1.97
C THR A 173 -2.48 26.25 -1.79
N THR A 174 -3.69 26.78 -1.61
CA THR A 174 -4.92 26.00 -1.46
C THR A 174 -5.80 26.05 -2.71
N ASN A 175 -6.58 24.98 -2.95
CA ASN A 175 -7.52 24.85 -4.08
C ASN A 175 -8.60 23.78 -3.82
N SER A 176 -9.01 23.56 -2.56
CA SER A 176 -9.88 22.45 -2.11
C SER A 176 -9.36 21.01 -2.30
N LEU A 177 -8.31 20.77 -3.10
CA LEU A 177 -7.77 19.43 -3.36
C LEU A 177 -6.67 19.03 -2.36
N GLY A 178 -6.27 17.77 -2.39
CA GLY A 178 -5.15 17.25 -1.59
C GLY A 178 -5.44 17.05 -0.10
N ASN A 179 -6.71 16.95 0.31
CA ASN A 179 -7.11 16.64 1.68
C ASN A 179 -7.28 15.12 1.87
N LEU A 180 -7.04 14.60 3.07
CA LEU A 180 -7.42 13.23 3.48
C LEU A 180 -8.69 13.28 4.32
N VAL A 181 -9.71 12.53 3.90
CA VAL A 181 -11.06 12.54 4.47
C VAL A 181 -11.42 11.14 4.95
N LEU A 182 -11.97 11.06 6.17
CA LEU A 182 -12.50 9.85 6.79
C LEU A 182 -14.01 10.04 7.06
N GLY A 183 -14.84 9.06 6.67
CA GLY A 183 -16.30 9.22 6.63
C GLY A 183 -16.78 9.96 5.38
N TYR A 184 -18.04 10.43 5.37
CA TYR A 184 -18.64 11.06 4.18
C TYR A 184 -18.38 12.57 4.08
N ASN A 185 -17.73 13.19 5.08
CA ASN A 185 -17.52 14.64 5.16
C ASN A 185 -18.84 15.40 5.04
N GLU A 186 -19.81 14.99 5.86
CA GLU A 186 -21.19 15.42 5.84
C GLU A 186 -21.29 16.95 5.90
N THR A 187 -22.24 17.55 5.21
CA THR A 187 -22.31 19.01 5.01
C THR A 187 -23.39 19.65 5.87
N ALA A 188 -23.01 20.66 6.66
CA ALA A 188 -23.94 21.62 7.26
C ALA A 188 -24.05 22.89 6.37
N GLN A 189 -25.07 23.72 6.60
CA GLN A 189 -25.25 24.95 5.82
C GLN A 189 -24.12 25.95 6.10
N GLY A 190 -23.57 26.56 5.04
CA GLY A 190 -22.51 27.59 5.14
C GLY A 190 -21.08 27.07 5.38
N VAL A 191 -20.85 25.76 5.34
CA VAL A 191 -19.55 25.12 5.60
C VAL A 191 -18.51 25.46 4.51
N ALA A 192 -17.32 25.91 4.93
CA ALA A 192 -16.25 26.36 4.04
C ALA A 192 -15.11 25.31 3.93
N ARG A 193 -14.78 24.90 2.71
CA ARG A 193 -13.84 23.79 2.40
C ARG A 193 -12.87 24.14 1.26
N ASP A 194 -12.36 25.37 1.28
CA ASP A 194 -11.37 25.91 0.35
C ASP A 194 -9.93 25.46 0.65
N GLY A 195 -9.68 24.85 1.81
CA GLY A 195 -8.37 24.37 2.23
C GLY A 195 -7.82 23.16 1.47
N SER A 196 -6.49 22.96 1.54
CA SER A 196 -5.76 21.83 0.94
C SER A 196 -4.80 21.21 1.97
N HIS A 197 -4.43 19.94 1.80
CA HIS A 197 -3.45 19.28 2.68
C HIS A 197 -3.90 19.18 4.16
N ASN A 198 -5.21 19.03 4.41
CA ASN A 198 -5.77 18.83 5.75
C ASN A 198 -6.21 17.37 5.99
N LEU A 199 -6.27 16.95 7.25
CA LEU A 199 -6.85 15.67 7.68
C LEU A 199 -8.22 15.92 8.35
N VAL A 200 -9.27 15.27 7.84
CA VAL A 200 -10.66 15.55 8.18
C VAL A 200 -11.40 14.27 8.56
N SER A 201 -12.22 14.31 9.62
CA SER A 201 -13.15 13.23 9.98
C SER A 201 -14.41 13.79 10.66
N GLY A 202 -15.56 13.19 10.37
CA GLY A 202 -16.85 13.59 10.97
C GLY A 202 -17.59 14.71 10.22
N GLN A 203 -18.68 15.18 10.84
CA GLN A 203 -19.76 15.92 10.20
C GLN A 203 -19.59 17.45 10.29
N GLY A 204 -20.02 18.17 9.25
CA GLY A 204 -20.16 19.64 9.27
C GLY A 204 -18.85 20.43 9.29
N ASN A 205 -17.69 19.76 9.40
CA ASN A 205 -16.41 20.41 9.62
C ASN A 205 -15.99 21.30 8.44
N SER A 206 -15.52 22.51 8.76
CA SER A 206 -14.98 23.51 7.83
C SER A 206 -13.46 23.58 7.92
N PHE A 207 -12.78 23.67 6.77
CA PHE A 207 -11.33 23.74 6.66
C PHE A 207 -10.91 24.65 5.51
N ARG A 208 -10.34 25.82 5.84
CA ARG A 208 -10.03 26.89 4.85
C ARG A 208 -8.57 27.01 4.47
N SER A 209 -7.67 26.47 5.29
CA SER A 209 -6.22 26.65 5.19
C SER A 209 -5.51 25.35 4.82
N PHE A 210 -4.24 25.19 5.21
CA PHE A 210 -3.45 24.00 4.93
C PHE A 210 -2.71 23.45 6.14
N GLY A 211 -2.40 22.15 6.09
CA GLY A 211 -1.64 21.43 7.11
C GLY A 211 -2.39 21.24 8.43
N GLY A 212 -3.71 21.50 8.46
CA GLY A 212 -4.53 21.39 9.65
C GLY A 212 -5.23 20.05 9.82
N LEU A 213 -5.77 19.82 11.01
CA LEU A 213 -6.47 18.59 11.40
C LEU A 213 -7.80 18.96 12.07
N VAL A 214 -8.91 18.38 11.61
CA VAL A 214 -10.23 18.64 12.19
C VAL A 214 -11.06 17.37 12.29
N PHE A 215 -11.37 16.99 13.54
CA PHE A 215 -12.27 15.89 13.89
C PHE A 215 -13.47 16.39 14.67
N GLY A 216 -14.56 15.62 14.73
CA GLY A 216 -15.77 15.95 15.51
C GLY A 216 -16.90 16.50 14.64
N THR A 217 -17.68 17.44 15.19
CA THR A 217 -18.90 17.95 14.54
C THR A 217 -18.93 19.48 14.46
N ASP A 218 -19.24 20.04 13.30
CA ASP A 218 -19.37 21.49 13.05
C ASP A 218 -18.14 22.34 13.47
N ASN A 219 -16.95 21.72 13.55
CA ASN A 219 -15.71 22.39 13.93
C ASN A 219 -15.09 23.15 12.75
N VAL A 220 -14.38 24.23 13.03
CA VAL A 220 -13.86 25.17 12.01
C VAL A 220 -12.35 25.37 12.19
N ILE A 221 -11.56 24.97 11.20
CA ILE A 221 -10.14 25.34 11.10
C ILE A 221 -9.91 26.37 9.99
N SER A 222 -9.35 27.53 10.36
CA SER A 222 -9.03 28.63 9.44
C SER A 222 -7.55 29.05 9.48
N GLY A 223 -6.83 28.74 10.56
CA GLY A 223 -5.41 29.02 10.68
C GLY A 223 -4.54 28.05 9.88
N GLN A 224 -3.35 28.49 9.47
CA GLN A 224 -2.33 27.59 8.91
C GLN A 224 -1.88 26.61 10.00
N PHE A 225 -1.83 25.31 9.70
CA PHE A 225 -1.50 24.26 10.67
C PHE A 225 -2.42 24.20 11.91
N ALA A 226 -3.62 24.81 11.84
CA ALA A 226 -4.56 24.85 12.95
C ALA A 226 -5.23 23.48 13.19
N THR A 227 -5.43 23.12 14.46
CA THR A 227 -5.86 21.78 14.87
C THR A 227 -7.08 21.82 15.80
N VAL A 228 -8.07 20.96 15.53
CA VAL A 228 -9.17 20.63 16.44
C VAL A 228 -9.25 19.11 16.57
N LEU A 229 -8.89 18.58 17.74
CA LEU A 229 -8.78 17.12 17.97
C LEU A 229 -10.14 16.41 18.10
N GLY A 230 -11.24 17.14 18.26
CA GLY A 230 -12.58 16.59 18.41
C GLY A 230 -13.59 17.59 18.97
N GLY A 231 -14.70 17.09 19.52
CA GLY A 231 -15.73 17.91 20.13
C GLY A 231 -16.68 18.55 19.11
N GLY A 232 -17.38 19.62 19.52
CA GLY A 232 -18.42 20.27 18.71
C GLY A 232 -18.34 21.79 18.64
N GLN A 233 -18.55 22.38 17.46
CA GLN A 233 -18.62 23.84 17.25
C GLN A 233 -17.36 24.63 17.70
N ASN A 234 -16.21 23.97 17.82
CA ASN A 234 -14.93 24.57 18.16
C ASN A 234 -14.30 25.26 16.95
N ARG A 235 -13.53 26.34 17.17
CA ARG A 235 -13.01 27.20 16.10
C ARG A 235 -11.56 27.62 16.31
N ALA A 236 -10.63 27.00 15.56
CA ALA A 236 -9.21 27.31 15.57
C ALA A 236 -8.88 28.27 14.41
N VAL A 237 -8.71 29.55 14.73
CA VAL A 237 -8.60 30.66 13.75
C VAL A 237 -7.15 31.01 13.42
N ALA A 238 -6.27 31.00 14.43
CA ALA A 238 -4.91 31.49 14.29
C ALA A 238 -3.94 30.44 13.71
N PRO A 239 -2.91 30.86 12.96
CA PRO A 239 -1.75 30.03 12.67
C PRO A 239 -1.22 29.28 13.90
N TYR A 240 -0.98 27.98 13.74
CA TYR A 240 -0.44 27.07 14.75
C TYR A 240 -1.30 26.91 16.03
N SER A 241 -2.58 27.35 16.01
CA SER A 241 -3.51 27.14 17.14
C SER A 241 -3.97 25.69 17.28
N THR A 242 -4.22 25.25 18.52
CA THR A 242 -4.76 23.91 18.81
C THR A 242 -5.90 23.97 19.83
N VAL A 243 -7.06 23.44 19.47
CA VAL A 243 -8.19 23.22 20.40
C VAL A 243 -8.29 21.73 20.72
N ILE A 244 -8.26 21.39 22.01
CA ILE A 244 -8.20 19.98 22.46
C ILE A 244 -9.56 19.27 22.30
N GLY A 245 -10.68 19.98 22.34
CA GLY A 245 -12.02 19.41 22.14
C GLY A 245 -13.08 20.15 22.93
N SER A 246 -13.97 19.41 23.61
CA SER A 246 -15.17 19.95 24.27
C SER A 246 -16.08 20.70 23.28
N MET A 247 -16.84 21.70 23.72
CA MET A 247 -17.81 22.43 22.89
C MET A 247 -17.58 23.94 22.89
N GLN A 248 -17.76 24.59 21.73
CA GLN A 248 -17.78 26.06 21.54
C GLN A 248 -16.50 26.83 21.95
N ASN A 249 -15.34 26.17 21.97
CA ASN A 249 -14.06 26.86 22.23
C ASN A 249 -13.58 27.62 20.99
N VAL A 250 -12.92 28.75 21.20
CA VAL A 250 -12.31 29.56 20.14
C VAL A 250 -10.84 29.78 20.48
N SER A 251 -9.96 29.56 19.50
CA SER A 251 -8.55 29.96 19.56
C SER A 251 -8.29 31.01 18.49
N ASP A 252 -7.87 32.20 18.91
CA ASP A 252 -7.61 33.36 18.05
C ASP A 252 -6.16 33.86 18.11
N SER A 253 -5.33 33.25 18.96
CA SER A 253 -3.95 33.65 19.22
C SER A 253 -2.94 32.68 18.61
N ASN A 254 -1.87 33.21 18.01
CA ASN A 254 -0.84 32.38 17.35
C ASN A 254 -0.15 31.46 18.36
N TYR A 255 0.06 30.20 17.98
CA TYR A 255 0.67 29.16 18.83
C TYR A 255 -0.07 28.85 20.15
N GLU A 256 -1.32 29.28 20.28
CA GLU A 256 -2.16 29.02 21.45
C GLU A 256 -2.61 27.54 21.50
N ILE A 257 -2.70 26.99 22.71
CA ILE A 257 -3.41 25.74 22.98
C ILE A 257 -4.59 26.06 23.88
N THR A 258 -5.82 25.99 23.35
CA THR A 258 -7.05 26.18 24.12
C THR A 258 -7.48 24.82 24.71
N PRO A 259 -7.38 24.63 26.05
CA PRO A 259 -7.95 23.45 26.70
C PRO A 259 -9.49 23.54 26.73
N MET A 260 -10.13 22.54 27.33
CA MET A 260 -11.57 22.59 27.63
C MET A 260 -11.95 23.87 28.39
N PRO A 261 -13.19 24.40 28.21
CA PRO A 261 -13.60 25.62 28.87
C PRO A 261 -13.70 25.36 30.37
N GLN A 262 -13.14 26.25 31.19
CA GLN A 262 -13.25 26.12 32.65
C GLN A 262 -14.71 26.34 33.07
N SER A 263 -15.31 25.29 33.62
CA SER A 263 -16.64 25.31 34.21
C SER A 263 -16.66 26.09 35.53
N GLY A 264 -16.70 27.43 35.45
CA GLY A 264 -17.09 28.31 36.57
C GLY A 264 -16.22 29.55 36.72
N GLY A 265 -16.86 30.71 36.97
CA GLY A 265 -16.15 31.94 37.36
C GLY A 265 -16.74 33.27 36.88
N GLY A 266 -18.06 33.48 36.84
CA GLY A 266 -18.58 34.72 36.25
C GLY A 266 -20.06 35.11 36.46
N SER A 267 -20.53 35.24 37.71
CA SER A 267 -21.50 36.30 38.08
C SER A 267 -21.76 36.38 39.60
N THR A 268 -20.97 37.17 40.30
CA THR A 268 -21.26 38.03 41.48
C THR A 268 -19.91 38.51 42.01
N GLY A 269 -19.71 39.73 42.49
CA GLY A 269 -20.52 40.95 42.44
C GLY A 269 -19.60 42.12 42.83
N GLY A 270 -19.81 43.33 42.30
CA GLY A 270 -18.86 44.43 42.52
C GLY A 270 -18.95 45.06 43.92
N GLY A 271 -17.86 45.71 44.36
CA GLY A 271 -17.85 46.59 45.54
C GLY A 271 -16.74 46.28 46.55
N GLY A 272 -15.72 47.14 46.59
CA GLY A 272 -14.65 47.16 47.58
C GLY A 272 -13.80 48.41 47.35
N PHE A 273 -13.67 49.26 48.35
CA PHE A 273 -12.94 50.54 48.30
C PHE A 273 -11.45 50.35 48.58
#